data_AF-A0A7V5V2Y5-F1
#
_entry.id   AF-A0A7V5V2Y5-F1
#
_cell.length_a   1.000
_cell.length_b   1.000
_cell.length_c   1.000
_cell.angle_alpha   90.00
_cell.angle_beta   90.00
_cell.angle_gamma   90.00
#
_symmetry.space_group_name_H-M   'P 1'
#
loop_
_entity.id
_entity.type
_entity.pdbx_description
1 polymer ?
#
loop_
_entity_poly.entity_id
_entity_poly.type
_entity_poly.pdbx_seq_one_letter_code
_entity_poly.pdbx_strand_id
1 'polypeptide(L)'
;MIRLILAVLLLILAHFAIAAGHDSTTETYLFSKEREGIRLYRKGKYKKAYKKLYETATWGLKDSQYFLAIMYLKGQHVKQDIVIGMGLLAVANESKIKQRVELYDSIYRKLTPAQIQQVDAKVLDYIEKFGMQAKGMKCSKSKDVGSRRPVVNCQYFKSVIGGSYEID
;
A
#
# COMPACT_ATOMS: atom_id res chain seq x y z
N MET A 1 -14.46 -52.90 -8.42
CA MET A 1 -15.04 -51.58 -8.75
C MET A 1 -14.79 -50.50 -7.70
N ILE A 2 -14.73 -50.82 -6.39
CA ILE A 2 -14.46 -49.84 -5.31
C ILE A 2 -13.04 -49.23 -5.38
N ARG A 3 -12.02 -49.98 -5.85
CA ARG A 3 -10.65 -49.47 -6.02
C ARG A 3 -10.48 -48.41 -7.12
N LEU A 4 -11.38 -48.37 -8.11
CA LEU A 4 -11.34 -47.37 -9.19
C LEU A 4 -11.95 -46.03 -8.75
N ILE A 5 -12.88 -46.02 -7.79
CA ILE A 5 -13.54 -44.81 -7.29
C ILE A 5 -12.62 -44.02 -6.35
N LEU A 6 -11.81 -44.70 -5.54
CA LEU A 6 -10.83 -44.05 -4.63
C LEU A 6 -9.69 -43.35 -5.38
N ALA A 7 -9.28 -43.87 -6.54
CA ALA A 7 -8.23 -43.25 -7.36
C ALA A 7 -8.69 -41.94 -8.04
N VAL A 8 -9.98 -41.84 -8.38
CA VAL A 8 -10.55 -40.63 -9.01
C VAL A 8 -10.76 -39.51 -7.98
N LEU A 9 -11.09 -39.85 -6.73
CA LEU A 9 -11.24 -38.88 -5.63
C LEU A 9 -9.91 -38.24 -5.18
N LEU A 10 -8.80 -38.97 -5.28
CA LEU A 10 -7.46 -38.44 -5.00
C LEU A 10 -6.93 -37.49 -6.10
N LEU A 11 -7.41 -37.61 -7.34
CA LEU A 11 -7.01 -36.74 -8.45
C LEU A 11 -7.74 -35.38 -8.46
N ILE A 12 -8.92 -35.29 -7.83
CA ILE A 12 -9.72 -34.05 -7.77
C ILE A 12 -9.20 -33.09 -6.68
N LEU A 13 -8.50 -33.59 -5.65
CA LEU A 13 -7.96 -32.75 -4.57
C LEU A 13 -6.65 -32.02 -4.93
N ALA A 14 -6.04 -32.31 -6.08
CA ALA A 14 -4.76 -31.71 -6.49
C ALA A 14 -4.89 -30.39 -7.28
N HIS A 15 -6.10 -29.92 -7.57
CA HIS A 15 -6.30 -28.87 -8.59
C HIS A 15 -6.78 -27.50 -8.11
N PHE A 16 -6.66 -27.13 -6.82
CA PHE A 16 -6.80 -25.70 -6.44
C PHE A 16 -5.90 -25.29 -5.26
N ALA A 17 -4.62 -25.65 -5.30
CA ALA A 17 -3.61 -24.87 -4.58
C ALA A 17 -3.21 -23.69 -5.48
N ILE A 18 -4.03 -22.64 -5.52
CA ILE A 18 -3.55 -21.35 -6.07
C ILE A 18 -2.56 -20.82 -5.04
N ALA A 19 -1.28 -21.16 -5.23
CA ALA A 19 -0.21 -20.42 -4.61
C ALA A 19 -0.39 -18.96 -5.03
N ALA A 20 -0.69 -18.08 -4.06
CA ALA A 20 -0.67 -16.64 -4.26
C ALA A 20 0.79 -16.19 -4.44
N GLY A 21 1.38 -16.56 -5.58
CA GLY A 21 2.67 -16.08 -6.02
C GLY A 21 2.55 -14.61 -6.40
N HIS A 22 3.47 -13.80 -5.91
CA HIS A 22 3.58 -12.39 -6.27
C HIS A 22 4.03 -12.27 -7.73
N ASP A 23 3.09 -12.05 -8.66
CA ASP A 23 3.38 -11.94 -10.09
C ASP A 23 3.86 -10.52 -10.46
N SER A 24 5.01 -10.45 -11.13
CA SER A 24 5.60 -9.22 -11.69
C SER A 24 4.64 -8.41 -12.59
N THR A 25 3.68 -9.08 -13.23
CA THR A 25 2.65 -8.39 -14.04
C THR A 25 1.68 -7.60 -13.15
N THR A 26 1.38 -8.11 -11.95
CA THR A 26 0.51 -7.46 -10.97
C THR A 26 1.16 -6.21 -10.41
N GLU A 27 2.46 -6.26 -10.08
CA GLU A 27 3.22 -5.09 -9.63
C GLU A 27 3.18 -3.96 -10.66
N THR A 28 3.48 -4.30 -11.92
CA THR A 28 3.49 -3.33 -13.03
C THR A 28 2.12 -2.68 -13.22
N TYR A 29 1.05 -3.48 -13.11
CA TYR A 29 -0.32 -2.99 -13.17
C TYR A 29 -0.62 -2.01 -12.01
N LEU A 30 -0.23 -2.33 -10.78
CA LEU A 30 -0.45 -1.47 -9.61
C LEU A 30 0.25 -0.11 -9.76
N PHE A 31 1.53 -0.10 -10.16
CA PHE A 31 2.25 1.15 -10.41
C PHE A 31 1.68 1.95 -11.59
N SER A 32 1.20 1.29 -12.64
CA SER A 32 0.48 1.96 -13.74
C SER A 32 -0.82 2.61 -13.27
N LYS A 33 -1.59 1.87 -12.46
CA LYS A 33 -2.87 2.31 -11.91
C LYS A 33 -2.73 3.47 -10.94
N GLU A 34 -1.68 3.46 -10.11
CA GLU A 34 -1.32 4.57 -9.24
C GLU A 34 -1.05 5.83 -10.08
N ARG A 35 -0.16 5.73 -11.08
CA ARG A 35 0.17 6.87 -11.96
C ARG A 35 -1.07 7.45 -12.62
N GLU A 36 -2.01 6.60 -13.05
CA GLU A 36 -3.28 7.06 -13.60
C GLU A 36 -4.17 7.74 -12.55
N GLY A 37 -4.24 7.19 -11.34
CA GLY A 37 -4.96 7.78 -10.21
C GLY A 37 -4.44 9.18 -9.88
N ILE A 38 -3.12 9.35 -9.82
CA ILE A 38 -2.44 10.63 -9.58
C ILE A 38 -2.76 11.63 -10.70
N ARG A 39 -2.71 11.18 -11.96
CA ARG A 39 -3.08 12.01 -13.13
C ARG A 39 -4.53 12.49 -13.03
N LEU A 40 -5.45 11.63 -12.61
CA LEU A 40 -6.87 11.98 -12.44
C LEU A 40 -7.07 12.96 -11.28
N TYR A 41 -6.35 12.76 -10.16
CA TYR A 41 -6.35 13.66 -9.02
C TYR A 41 -5.91 15.07 -9.44
N ARG A 42 -4.80 15.18 -10.18
CA ARG A 42 -4.29 16.46 -10.70
C ARG A 42 -5.26 17.16 -11.66
N LYS A 43 -6.13 16.40 -12.34
CA LYS A 43 -7.21 16.93 -13.19
C LYS A 43 -8.50 17.25 -12.42
N GLY A 44 -8.50 17.18 -11.10
CA GLY A 44 -9.69 17.41 -10.26
C GLY A 44 -10.75 16.29 -10.36
N LYS A 45 -10.45 15.17 -11.01
CA LYS A 45 -11.39 14.04 -11.19
C LYS A 45 -11.39 13.13 -9.97
N TYR A 46 -11.70 13.70 -8.80
CA TYR A 46 -11.50 13.06 -7.50
C TYR A 46 -12.21 11.72 -7.35
N LYS A 47 -13.46 11.57 -7.81
CA LYS A 47 -14.15 10.25 -7.78
C LYS A 47 -13.40 9.15 -8.52
N LYS A 48 -12.88 9.46 -9.72
CA LYS A 48 -12.11 8.49 -10.53
C LYS A 48 -10.72 8.25 -9.95
N ALA A 49 -10.10 9.30 -9.39
CA ALA A 49 -8.83 9.19 -8.70
C ALA A 49 -8.94 8.29 -7.46
N TYR A 50 -9.94 8.52 -6.61
CA TYR A 50 -10.21 7.73 -5.41
C TYR A 50 -10.30 6.24 -5.73
N LYS A 51 -11.09 5.85 -6.74
CA LYS A 51 -11.24 4.42 -7.10
C LYS A 51 -9.89 3.75 -7.39
N LYS A 52 -8.97 4.45 -8.06
CA LYS A 52 -7.65 3.89 -8.42
C LYS A 52 -6.68 3.93 -7.24
N LEU A 53 -6.60 5.08 -6.58
CA LEU A 53 -5.69 5.33 -5.46
C LEU A 53 -6.06 4.51 -4.23
N TYR A 54 -7.35 4.26 -3.99
CA TYR A 54 -7.79 3.40 -2.89
C TYR A 54 -7.22 2.00 -3.04
N GLU A 55 -7.42 1.37 -4.20
CA GLU A 55 -6.90 0.04 -4.47
C GLU A 55 -5.38 -0.01 -4.31
N THR A 56 -4.64 0.86 -4.97
CA THR A 56 -3.18 0.86 -4.90
C THR A 56 -2.62 1.26 -3.53
N ALA A 57 -3.32 2.10 -2.77
CA ALA A 57 -2.95 2.41 -1.38
C ALA A 57 -3.07 1.20 -0.45
N THR A 58 -4.09 0.34 -0.66
CA THR A 58 -4.20 -0.91 0.09
C THR A 58 -3.07 -1.88 -0.22
N TRP A 59 -2.41 -1.75 -1.38
CA TRP A 59 -1.23 -2.51 -1.78
C TRP A 59 0.10 -1.90 -1.30
N GLY A 60 0.06 -0.85 -0.48
CA GLY A 60 1.26 -0.27 0.13
C GLY A 60 1.92 0.85 -0.68
N LEU A 61 1.40 1.18 -1.88
CA LEU A 61 2.02 2.19 -2.73
C LEU A 61 1.94 3.58 -2.08
N LYS A 62 3.11 4.19 -1.89
CA LYS A 62 3.29 5.36 -1.02
C LYS A 62 2.73 6.65 -1.59
N ASP A 63 2.72 6.81 -2.91
CA ASP A 63 2.09 7.98 -3.53
C ASP A 63 0.57 7.87 -3.42
N SER A 64 0.00 6.69 -3.61
CA SER A 64 -1.43 6.44 -3.47
C SER A 64 -1.90 6.71 -2.05
N GLN A 65 -1.16 6.21 -1.04
CA GLN A 65 -1.40 6.51 0.36
C GLN A 65 -1.36 8.03 0.62
N TYR A 66 -0.36 8.74 0.08
CA TYR A 66 -0.26 10.19 0.20
C TYR A 66 -1.44 10.92 -0.44
N PHE A 67 -1.77 10.64 -1.70
CA PHE A 67 -2.87 11.35 -2.38
C PHE A 67 -4.22 11.05 -1.74
N LEU A 68 -4.45 9.80 -1.33
CA LEU A 68 -5.66 9.42 -0.62
C LEU A 68 -5.75 10.11 0.75
N ALA A 69 -4.62 10.24 1.47
CA ALA A 69 -4.55 11.04 2.69
C ALA A 69 -4.98 12.49 2.43
N ILE A 70 -4.46 13.13 1.38
CA ILE A 70 -4.86 14.50 1.02
C ILE A 70 -6.37 14.58 0.70
N MET A 71 -6.93 13.57 0.04
CA MET A 71 -8.36 13.53 -0.26
C MET A 71 -9.22 13.51 1.02
N TYR A 72 -8.85 12.70 2.02
CA TYR A 72 -9.54 12.68 3.32
C TYR A 72 -9.30 13.97 4.12
N LEU A 73 -8.08 14.50 4.14
CA LEU A 73 -7.75 15.74 4.86
C LEU A 73 -8.47 16.97 4.29
N LYS A 74 -8.78 16.96 2.98
CA LYS A 74 -9.45 18.08 2.29
C LYS A 74 -10.94 17.84 2.00
N GLY A 75 -11.47 16.65 2.26
CA GLY A 75 -12.84 16.29 1.87
C GLY A 75 -13.06 16.26 0.35
N GLN A 76 -12.07 15.82 -0.42
CA GLN A 76 -12.19 15.72 -1.87
C GLN A 76 -12.83 14.39 -2.27
N HIS A 77 -14.05 14.44 -2.81
CA HIS A 77 -14.92 13.30 -3.11
C HIS A 77 -15.43 12.51 -1.88
N VAL A 78 -14.63 12.38 -0.83
CA VAL A 78 -14.99 11.77 0.45
C VAL A 78 -15.31 12.85 1.49
N LYS A 79 -16.04 12.48 2.55
CA LYS A 79 -16.20 13.35 3.73
C LYS A 79 -14.82 13.61 4.35
N GLN A 80 -14.58 14.84 4.79
CA GLN A 80 -13.33 15.18 5.46
C GLN A 80 -13.17 14.35 6.73
N ASP A 81 -12.00 13.72 6.89
CA ASP A 81 -11.67 12.88 8.03
C ASP A 81 -10.16 12.97 8.33
N ILE A 82 -9.83 13.61 9.45
CA ILE A 82 -8.44 13.82 9.87
C ILE A 82 -7.81 12.50 10.33
N VAL A 83 -8.57 11.60 10.97
CA VAL A 83 -8.04 10.35 11.52
C VAL A 83 -7.62 9.42 10.39
N ILE A 84 -8.49 9.23 9.40
CA ILE A 84 -8.16 8.44 8.20
C ILE A 84 -7.03 9.10 7.41
N GLY A 85 -7.11 10.42 7.21
CA GLY A 85 -6.10 11.18 6.48
C GLY A 85 -4.70 11.06 7.09
N MET A 86 -4.59 11.22 8.41
CA MET A 86 -3.33 11.10 9.13
C MET A 86 -2.81 9.67 9.15
N GLY A 87 -3.67 8.67 9.33
CA GLY A 87 -3.28 7.25 9.23
C GLY A 87 -2.64 6.91 7.89
N LEU A 88 -3.28 7.32 6.78
CA LEU A 88 -2.75 7.12 5.42
C LEU A 88 -1.45 7.91 5.18
N LEU A 89 -1.36 9.13 5.71
CA LEU A 89 -0.15 9.94 5.59
C LEU A 89 1.03 9.34 6.35
N ALA A 90 0.80 8.73 7.52
CA ALA A 90 1.82 8.06 8.30
C ALA A 90 2.46 6.89 7.54
N VAL A 91 1.65 5.99 6.96
CA VAL A 91 2.17 4.89 6.15
C VAL A 91 2.83 5.39 4.86
N ALA A 92 2.33 6.48 4.26
CA ALA A 92 3.02 7.11 3.13
C ALA A 92 4.42 7.63 3.52
N ASN A 93 4.56 8.14 4.74
CA ASN A 93 5.80 8.73 5.27
C ASN A 93 6.89 7.71 5.60
N GLU A 94 6.61 6.42 5.57
CA GLU A 94 7.63 5.37 5.60
C GLU A 94 8.65 5.51 4.45
N SER A 95 8.26 6.16 3.34
CA SER A 95 9.13 6.54 2.21
C SER A 95 10.14 7.66 2.55
N LYS A 96 9.99 8.35 3.69
CA LYS A 96 10.89 9.39 4.21
C LYS A 96 11.08 10.59 3.26
N ILE A 97 10.03 10.93 2.51
CA ILE A 97 9.97 12.17 1.71
C ILE A 97 9.73 13.34 2.67
N LYS A 98 10.74 14.21 2.80
CA LYS A 98 10.81 15.28 3.81
C LYS A 98 9.52 16.12 3.88
N GLN A 99 9.02 16.59 2.75
CA GLN A 99 7.84 17.45 2.68
C GLN A 99 6.57 16.77 3.22
N ARG A 100 6.45 15.44 3.08
CA ARG A 100 5.29 14.69 3.56
C ARG A 100 5.36 14.42 5.07
N VAL A 101 6.57 14.21 5.59
CA VAL A 101 6.85 14.13 7.03
C VAL A 101 6.53 15.48 7.69
N GLU A 102 7.04 16.58 7.15
CA GLU A 102 6.77 17.93 7.66
C GLU A 102 5.26 18.27 7.64
N LEU A 103 4.54 17.82 6.61
CA LEU A 103 3.09 17.97 6.54
C LEU A 103 2.40 17.22 7.69
N TYR A 104 2.79 15.96 7.94
CA TYR A 104 2.25 15.18 9.05
C TYR A 104 2.51 15.88 10.39
N ASP A 105 3.76 16.28 10.65
CA ASP A 105 4.15 16.95 11.89
C ASP A 105 3.43 18.28 12.09
N SER A 106 3.19 19.03 11.00
CA SER A 106 2.44 20.28 11.04
C SER A 106 0.98 20.09 11.43
N ILE A 107 0.34 19.02 10.94
CA ILE A 107 -1.05 18.69 11.29
C ILE A 107 -1.11 18.14 12.71
N TYR A 108 -0.25 17.16 13.04
CA TYR A 108 -0.24 16.45 14.31
C TYR A 108 -0.08 17.40 15.50
N ARG A 109 0.83 18.38 15.42
CA ARG A 109 1.05 19.38 16.49
C ARG A 109 -0.16 20.28 16.78
N LYS A 110 -1.16 20.32 15.90
CA LYS A 110 -2.38 21.12 16.07
C LYS A 110 -3.56 20.31 16.62
N LEU A 111 -3.39 19.00 16.78
CA LEU A 111 -4.45 18.11 17.23
C LEU A 111 -4.66 18.23 18.75
N THR A 112 -5.89 18.01 19.18
CA THR A 112 -6.22 17.86 20.59
C THR A 112 -5.76 16.49 21.12
N PRO A 113 -5.60 16.30 22.43
CA PRO A 113 -5.23 15.00 23.00
C PRO A 113 -6.17 13.85 22.58
N ALA A 114 -7.48 14.12 22.49
CA ALA A 114 -8.46 13.13 22.05
C ALA A 114 -8.27 12.76 20.56
N GLN A 115 -7.95 13.74 19.71
CA GLN A 115 -7.66 13.48 18.29
C GLN A 115 -6.33 12.72 18.12
N ILE A 116 -5.32 13.05 18.92
CA ILE A 116 -4.04 12.34 18.95
C ILE A 116 -4.27 10.86 19.24
N GLN A 117 -5.03 10.52 20.29
CA GLN A 117 -5.35 9.14 20.62
C GLN A 117 -5.99 8.38 19.45
N GLN A 118 -6.94 9.00 18.76
CA GLN A 118 -7.60 8.39 17.60
C GLN A 118 -6.65 8.23 16.41
N VAL A 119 -5.82 9.23 16.14
CA VAL A 119 -4.83 9.19 15.06
C VAL A 119 -3.79 8.11 15.34
N ASP A 120 -3.23 8.05 16.54
CA ASP A 120 -2.19 7.07 16.88
C ASP A 120 -2.72 5.63 16.77
N ALA A 121 -3.93 5.38 17.29
CA ALA A 121 -4.60 4.09 17.12
C ALA A 121 -4.81 3.74 15.64
N LYS A 122 -5.19 4.72 14.81
CA LYS A 122 -5.37 4.53 13.36
C LYS A 122 -4.04 4.29 12.63
N VAL A 123 -2.98 4.97 13.05
CA VAL A 123 -1.63 4.79 12.50
C VAL A 123 -1.14 3.38 12.75
N LEU A 124 -1.28 2.86 13.98
CA LEU A 124 -0.90 1.49 14.31
C LEU A 124 -1.66 0.47 13.43
N ASP A 125 -2.98 0.62 13.34
CA ASP A 125 -3.85 -0.21 12.48
C ASP A 125 -3.40 -0.18 10.99
N TYR A 126 -3.04 0.99 10.48
CA TYR A 126 -2.65 1.13 9.07
C TYR A 126 -1.22 0.68 8.79
N ILE A 127 -0.30 0.80 9.74
CA ILE A 127 1.04 0.23 9.61
C ILE A 127 0.94 -1.30 9.47
N GLU A 128 0.13 -1.95 10.31
CA GLU A 128 -0.06 -3.40 10.26
C GLU A 128 -0.71 -3.85 8.94
N LYS A 129 -1.68 -3.09 8.42
CA LYS A 129 -2.43 -3.49 7.23
C LYS A 129 -1.78 -3.08 5.92
N PHE A 130 -1.21 -1.88 5.88
CA PHE A 130 -0.83 -1.17 4.66
C PHE A 130 0.60 -0.62 4.70
N GLY A 131 1.34 -0.86 5.78
CA GLY A 131 2.73 -0.44 5.92
C GLY A 131 3.66 -1.14 4.92
N MET A 132 4.89 -0.62 4.77
CA MET A 132 5.87 -1.19 3.84
C MET A 132 6.14 -2.65 4.14
N GLN A 133 6.43 -2.98 5.40
CA GLN A 133 6.73 -4.33 5.83
C GLN A 133 5.54 -5.27 5.59
N ALA A 134 4.34 -4.85 6.00
CA ALA A 134 3.11 -5.61 5.82
C ALA A 134 2.79 -5.91 4.34
N LYS A 135 3.15 -4.99 3.44
CA LYS A 135 2.90 -5.14 1.99
C LYS A 135 4.11 -5.58 1.19
N GLY A 136 5.15 -6.05 1.84
CA GLY A 136 6.31 -6.58 1.14
C GLY A 136 7.07 -5.52 0.33
N MET A 137 7.02 -4.26 0.73
CA MET A 137 7.57 -3.11 -0.02
C MET A 137 8.83 -2.58 0.65
N LYS A 138 9.78 -2.11 -0.17
CA LYS A 138 10.97 -1.38 0.28
C LYS A 138 11.16 -0.14 -0.57
N CYS A 139 11.41 0.99 0.09
CA CYS A 139 11.79 2.24 -0.57
C CYS A 139 13.27 2.56 -0.30
N SER A 140 13.98 3.00 -1.34
CA SER A 140 15.36 3.46 -1.24
C SER A 140 15.50 4.86 -1.84
N LYS A 141 16.38 5.67 -1.25
CA LYS A 141 16.78 6.96 -1.84
C LYS A 141 17.87 6.68 -2.87
N SER A 142 17.72 7.22 -4.07
CA SER A 142 18.76 7.19 -5.10
C SER A 142 18.94 8.57 -5.74
N LYS A 143 20.02 8.73 -6.51
CA LYS A 143 20.22 9.90 -7.37
C LYS A 143 19.81 9.50 -8.77
N ASP A 144 18.99 10.31 -9.43
CA ASP A 144 18.67 10.08 -10.84
C ASP A 144 19.92 10.25 -11.70
N VAL A 145 20.08 9.39 -12.71
CA VAL A 145 21.18 9.50 -13.68
C VAL A 145 21.04 10.83 -14.44
N GLY A 146 22.00 11.74 -14.25
CA GLY A 146 22.00 13.07 -14.87
C GLY A 146 21.32 14.19 -14.06
N SER A 147 20.79 13.91 -12.87
CA SER A 147 20.18 14.92 -12.00
C SER A 147 20.73 14.83 -10.58
N ARG A 148 21.04 15.97 -9.95
CA ARG A 148 21.40 16.02 -8.52
C ARG A 148 20.19 15.87 -7.59
N ARG A 149 18.97 15.76 -8.13
CA ARG A 149 17.76 15.65 -7.31
C ARG A 149 17.65 14.23 -6.74
N PRO A 150 17.46 14.08 -5.42
CA PRO A 150 17.19 12.78 -4.83
C PRO A 150 15.80 12.29 -5.24
N VAL A 151 15.71 11.02 -5.60
CA VAL A 151 14.44 10.32 -5.83
C VAL A 151 14.27 9.21 -4.80
N VAL A 152 13.01 8.86 -4.55
CA VAL A 152 12.66 7.69 -3.73
C VAL A 152 12.05 6.65 -4.65
N ASN A 153 12.71 5.50 -4.75
CA ASN A 153 12.24 4.37 -5.53
C ASN A 153 11.70 3.31 -4.58
N CYS A 154 10.43 2.96 -4.76
CA CYS A 154 9.77 1.92 -3.99
C CYS A 154 9.51 0.71 -4.89
N GLN A 155 9.82 -0.48 -4.41
CA GLN A 155 9.62 -1.73 -5.11
C GLN A 155 9.18 -2.80 -4.12
N TYR A 156 8.45 -3.80 -4.60
CA TYR A 156 8.20 -5.00 -3.81
C TYR A 156 9.48 -5.82 -3.71
N PHE A 157 9.71 -6.46 -2.58
CA PHE A 157 10.72 -7.49 -2.51
C PHE A 157 10.14 -8.79 -3.07
N LYS A 158 10.89 -9.50 -3.92
CA LYS A 158 10.58 -10.89 -4.24
C LYS A 158 10.59 -11.65 -2.92
N SER A 159 9.48 -12.32 -2.62
CA SER A 159 9.39 -13.21 -1.47
C SER A 159 10.48 -14.28 -1.60
N VAL A 160 11.56 -14.19 -0.84
CA VAL A 160 12.49 -15.31 -0.64
C VAL A 160 11.87 -16.18 0.45
N ILE A 161 10.73 -16.81 0.17
CA ILE A 161 10.28 -17.95 0.96
C ILE A 161 11.01 -19.15 0.35
N GLY A 162 12.23 -19.38 0.82
CA GLY A 162 12.73 -20.75 0.89
C GLY A 162 11.91 -21.44 1.97
N GLY A 163 11.15 -22.46 1.61
CA GLY A 163 10.56 -23.35 2.61
C GLY A 163 11.69 -24.09 3.32
N SER A 164 11.74 -24.00 4.64
CA SER A 164 12.49 -24.96 5.45
C SER A 164 11.55 -26.13 5.72
N TYR A 165 11.96 -27.33 5.35
CA TYR A 165 11.25 -28.56 5.63
C TYR A 165 12.02 -29.30 6.73
N GLU A 166 11.35 -29.69 7.81
CA GLU A 166 11.90 -30.68 8.74
C GLU A 166 11.91 -32.04 8.03
N ILE A 167 13.04 -32.74 8.10
CA ILE A 167 13.18 -34.11 7.62
C ILE A 167 13.13 -34.98 8.88
N ASP A 168 12.04 -35.74 9.04
CA ASP A 168 11.99 -36.90 9.95
C ASP A 168 12.71 -38.10 9.32
#